data_AF-A0A950YHV4-F1
#
_entry.id   AF-A0A950YHV4-F1
#
_cell.length_a   1.000
_cell.length_b   1.000
_cell.length_c   1.000
_cell.angle_alpha   90.00
_cell.angle_beta   90.00
_cell.angle_gamma   90.00
#
_symmetry.space_group_name_H-M   'P 1'
#
loop_
_entity.id
_entity.type
_entity.pdbx_description
1 polymer ?
#
loop_
_entity_poly.entity_id
_entity_poly.type
_entity_poly.pdbx_seq_one_letter_code
_entity_poly.pdbx_strand_id
1 'polypeptide(L)'
;MERISLDAEAGARAADIGELFERLEASGRFVRIDRSHPATMYRGTMLSARELEALRRIGDVVRLGRVRRIEADRVVLDRGEIPTSREVVHIDCTALGLNNAPATAIFQDGRIVLQQVRYLSPSFNAALIGFVEAHRDDDADKNRLCPPHAYPSSPEDWPRMMCGTWTA
;
A
#
# COMPACT_ATOMS: atom_id res chain seq x y z
N MET A 1 -2.32 12.75 16.88
CA MET A 1 -0.96 13.32 16.91
C MET A 1 0.05 12.32 17.45
N GLU A 2 -0.27 11.59 18.52
CA GLU A 2 0.60 10.57 19.15
C GLU A 2 1.14 9.49 18.20
N ARG A 3 0.34 9.02 17.23
CA ARG A 3 0.77 7.97 16.28
C ARG A 3 1.91 8.38 15.33
N ILE A 4 2.01 9.66 14.98
CA ILE A 4 3.10 10.13 14.09
C ILE A 4 4.42 10.12 14.86
N SER A 5 4.40 10.46 16.15
CA SER A 5 5.58 10.38 17.01
C SER A 5 6.09 8.94 17.16
N LEU A 6 5.19 7.97 17.26
CA LEU A 6 5.54 6.54 17.29
C LEU A 6 6.18 6.07 15.99
N ASP A 7 5.66 6.53 14.84
CA ASP A 7 6.24 6.23 13.52
C ASP A 7 7.68 6.77 13.42
N ALA A 8 7.90 8.01 13.89
CA ALA A 8 9.23 8.64 13.90
C ALA A 8 10.20 7.97 14.89
N GLU A 9 9.74 7.62 16.10
CA GLU A 9 10.53 6.92 17.12
C GLU A 9 10.94 5.52 16.65
N ALA A 10 10.03 4.78 16.02
CA ALA A 10 10.33 3.49 15.41
C ALA A 10 11.39 3.63 14.30
N GLY A 11 11.23 4.63 13.42
CA GLY A 11 12.20 4.96 12.38
C GLY A 11 13.59 5.32 12.91
N ALA A 12 13.65 6.08 14.01
CA ALA A 12 14.91 6.51 14.61
C ALA A 12 15.66 5.40 15.35
N ARG A 13 14.95 4.37 15.85
CA ARG A 13 15.54 3.29 16.66
C ARG A 13 15.80 1.99 15.93
N ALA A 14 15.17 1.78 14.78
CA ALA A 14 15.36 0.56 14.00
C ALA A 14 16.74 0.54 13.33
N ALA A 15 17.45 -0.59 13.41
CA ALA A 15 18.71 -0.79 12.71
C ALA A 15 18.51 -1.12 11.22
N ASP A 16 17.37 -1.73 10.87
CA ASP A 16 17.01 -2.11 9.52
C ASP A 16 15.48 -2.08 9.28
N ILE A 17 15.05 -2.40 8.06
CA ILE A 17 13.64 -2.42 7.65
C ILE A 17 12.83 -3.49 8.40
N GLY A 18 13.44 -4.63 8.70
CA GLY A 18 12.77 -5.72 9.44
C GLY A 18 12.41 -5.27 10.85
N GLU A 19 13.40 -4.73 11.58
CA GLU A 19 13.21 -4.21 12.93
C GLU A 19 12.22 -3.03 12.95
N LEU A 20 12.27 -2.16 11.93
CA LEU A 20 11.32 -1.06 11.78
C LEU A 20 9.88 -1.59 11.72
N PHE A 21 9.63 -2.61 10.90
CA PHE A 21 8.30 -3.17 10.74
C PHE A 21 7.81 -3.90 12.00
N GLU A 22 8.69 -4.58 12.71
CA GLU A 22 8.37 -5.19 14.00
C GLU A 22 7.98 -4.14 15.05
N ARG A 23 8.71 -3.02 15.13
CA ARG A 23 8.39 -1.89 16.02
C ARG A 23 7.06 -1.24 15.65
N LEU A 24 6.82 -1.02 14.36
CA LEU A 24 5.56 -0.46 13.86
C LEU A 24 4.38 -1.43 14.10
N GLU A 25 4.58 -2.73 14.01
CA GLU A 25 3.55 -3.71 14.39
C GLU A 25 3.30 -3.72 15.91
N ALA A 26 4.35 -3.69 16.73
CA ALA A 26 4.23 -3.66 18.19
C ALA A 26 3.49 -2.42 18.71
N SER A 27 3.62 -1.28 18.03
CA SER A 27 2.86 -0.05 18.33
C SER A 27 1.41 -0.07 17.83
N GLY A 28 0.98 -1.13 17.14
CA GLY A 28 -0.34 -1.22 16.52
C GLY A 28 -0.50 -0.33 15.29
N ARG A 29 0.61 0.18 14.73
CA ARG A 29 0.61 0.96 13.49
C ARG A 29 0.41 0.07 12.28
N PHE A 30 1.11 -1.06 12.27
CA PHE A 30 0.98 -2.11 11.25
C PHE A 30 0.34 -3.36 11.84
N VAL A 31 -0.21 -4.16 10.94
CA VAL A 31 -0.73 -5.48 11.28
C VAL A 31 -0.36 -6.46 10.18
N ARG A 32 0.22 -7.60 10.54
CA ARG A 32 0.33 -8.74 9.62
C ARG A 32 -0.93 -9.58 9.69
N ILE A 33 -1.46 -9.99 8.53
CA ILE A 33 -2.55 -10.97 8.46
C ILE A 33 -2.00 -12.31 8.95
N ASP A 34 -0.95 -12.84 8.32
CA ASP A 34 -0.22 -14.03 8.77
C ASP A 34 1.09 -13.63 9.47
N ARG A 35 1.19 -13.94 10.77
CA ARG A 35 2.33 -13.61 11.62
C ARG A 35 3.45 -14.66 11.58
N SER A 36 3.20 -15.83 11.01
CA SER A 36 4.20 -16.91 10.93
C SER A 36 5.32 -16.64 9.92
N HIS A 37 5.18 -15.58 9.11
CA HIS A 37 6.12 -15.21 8.06
C HIS A 37 6.49 -13.71 8.13
N PRO A 38 7.67 -13.32 7.62
CA PRO A 38 8.01 -11.92 7.46
C PRO A 38 7.11 -11.24 6.41
N ALA A 39 6.90 -9.93 6.58
CA ALA A 39 6.17 -9.14 5.60
C ALA A 39 7.00 -9.00 4.32
N THR A 40 6.41 -9.32 3.17
CA THR A 40 7.01 -9.15 1.83
C THR A 40 6.30 -8.08 1.00
N MET A 41 5.23 -7.50 1.54
CA MET A 41 4.36 -6.54 0.87
C MET A 41 3.84 -5.54 1.90
N TYR A 42 3.64 -4.31 1.45
CA TYR A 42 2.93 -3.28 2.20
C TYR A 42 1.67 -2.85 1.45
N ARG A 43 0.54 -2.75 2.16
CA ARG A 43 -0.72 -2.22 1.62
C ARG A 43 -1.39 -1.35 2.67
N GLY A 44 -1.62 -0.09 2.30
CA GLY A 44 -2.57 0.74 3.02
C GLY A 44 -3.99 0.36 2.65
N THR A 45 -4.75 -0.12 3.64
CA THR A 45 -6.16 -0.49 3.48
C THR A 45 -6.95 -0.07 4.71
N MET A 46 -8.24 0.18 4.52
CA MET A 46 -9.18 0.23 5.64
C MET A 46 -9.49 -1.22 6.03
N LEU A 47 -9.07 -1.62 7.22
CA LEU A 47 -9.33 -2.94 7.78
C LEU A 47 -9.59 -2.79 9.27
N SER A 48 -10.77 -3.18 9.72
CA SER A 48 -11.11 -3.21 11.14
C SER A 48 -10.42 -4.37 11.86
N ALA A 49 -10.29 -4.26 13.19
CA ALA A 49 -9.78 -5.36 14.01
C ALA A 49 -10.61 -6.64 13.82
N ARG A 50 -11.94 -6.52 13.71
CA ARG A 50 -12.84 -7.67 13.49
C ARG A 50 -12.60 -8.35 12.14
N GLU A 51 -12.41 -7.58 11.07
CA GLU A 51 -12.11 -8.13 9.74
C GLU A 51 -10.73 -8.79 9.72
N LEU A 52 -9.73 -8.19 10.38
CA LEU A 52 -8.41 -8.80 10.54
C LEU A 52 -8.49 -10.16 11.25
N GLU A 53 -9.22 -10.24 12.36
CA GLU A 53 -9.43 -11.51 13.07
C GLU A 53 -10.19 -12.53 12.21
N ALA A 54 -11.17 -12.08 11.40
CA ALA A 54 -11.85 -12.97 10.48
C ALA A 54 -10.91 -13.55 9.41
N LEU A 55 -10.04 -12.72 8.83
CA LEU A 55 -9.02 -13.14 7.85
C LEU A 55 -8.00 -14.11 8.46
N ARG A 56 -7.61 -13.89 9.72
CA ARG A 56 -6.67 -14.77 10.45
C ARG A 56 -7.18 -16.19 10.70
N ARG A 57 -8.50 -16.43 10.55
CA ARG A 57 -9.06 -17.78 10.63
C ARG A 57 -8.78 -18.63 9.38
N ILE A 58 -8.34 -18.01 8.28
CA ILE A 58 -7.94 -18.72 7.07
C ILE A 58 -6.59 -19.38 7.33
N GLY A 59 -6.61 -20.68 7.62
CA GLY A 59 -5.41 -21.48 7.86
C GLY A 59 -4.83 -22.13 6.60
N ASP A 60 -5.68 -22.37 5.59
CA ASP A 60 -5.24 -22.95 4.31
C ASP A 60 -4.64 -21.86 3.43
N VAL A 61 -3.34 -21.61 3.61
CA VAL A 61 -2.59 -20.55 2.94
C VAL A 61 -1.56 -21.17 2.00
N VAL A 62 -1.79 -21.03 0.70
CA VAL A 62 -0.89 -21.53 -0.34
C VAL A 62 0.13 -20.45 -0.72
N ARG A 63 1.42 -20.77 -0.59
CA ARG A 63 2.53 -19.84 -0.85
C ARG A 63 3.36 -20.21 -2.10
N LEU A 64 2.71 -20.63 -3.17
CA LEU A 64 3.36 -21.04 -4.42
C LEU A 64 3.50 -19.93 -5.48
N GLY A 65 3.34 -18.66 -5.10
CA GLY A 65 3.46 -17.50 -5.99
C GLY A 65 2.11 -17.08 -6.59
N ARG A 66 2.12 -16.43 -7.76
CA ARG A 66 0.90 -15.95 -8.42
C ARG A 66 0.15 -17.10 -9.08
N VAL A 67 -1.18 -17.05 -9.02
CA VAL A 67 -2.05 -17.91 -9.84
C VAL A 67 -1.84 -17.54 -11.31
N ARG A 68 -1.59 -18.55 -12.15
CA ARG A 68 -1.41 -18.41 -13.60
C ARG A 68 -2.67 -18.76 -14.36
N ARG A 69 -3.36 -19.83 -13.94
CA ARG A 69 -4.65 -20.26 -14.47
C ARG A 69 -5.35 -21.19 -13.49
N ILE A 70 -6.67 -21.26 -13.60
CA ILE A 70 -7.52 -22.20 -12.88
C ILE A 70 -8.10 -23.16 -13.92
N GLU A 71 -7.88 -24.45 -13.73
CA GLU A 71 -8.42 -25.52 -14.55
C GLU A 71 -9.55 -26.25 -13.81
N ALA A 72 -10.13 -27.28 -14.43
CA ALA A 72 -11.27 -28.00 -13.86
C ALA A 72 -10.93 -28.78 -12.58
N ASP A 73 -9.66 -29.18 -12.42
CA ASP A 73 -9.18 -30.09 -11.37
C ASP A 73 -7.97 -29.54 -10.59
N ARG A 74 -7.38 -28.41 -11.02
CA ARG A 74 -6.24 -27.79 -10.34
C ARG A 74 -6.13 -26.28 -10.54
N VAL A 75 -5.47 -25.64 -9.59
CA VAL A 75 -5.01 -24.24 -9.69
C VAL A 75 -3.51 -24.28 -9.96
N VAL A 76 -3.08 -23.68 -11.07
CA VAL A 76 -1.67 -23.61 -11.47
C VAL A 76 -1.10 -22.28 -10.98
N LEU A 77 0.01 -22.34 -10.24
CA LEU A 77 0.74 -21.19 -9.69
C LEU A 77 2.18 -21.13 -10.24
N ASP A 78 2.90 -20.05 -9.95
CA ASP A 78 4.31 -19.88 -10.35
C ASP A 78 5.23 -21.05 -9.97
N ARG A 79 5.02 -21.62 -8.78
CA ARG A 79 5.93 -22.59 -8.16
C ARG A 79 5.23 -23.90 -7.81
N GLY A 80 4.23 -24.29 -8.58
CA GLY A 80 3.54 -25.56 -8.42
C GLY A 80 2.04 -25.46 -8.67
N GLU A 81 1.30 -26.45 -8.20
CA GLU A 81 -0.14 -26.55 -8.37
C GLU A 81 -0.79 -27.12 -7.12
N ILE A 82 -2.08 -26.83 -6.96
CA ILE A 82 -2.93 -27.39 -5.90
C ILE A 82 -4.20 -27.96 -6.54
N PRO A 83 -4.79 -29.03 -5.95
CA PRO A 83 -6.04 -29.58 -6.46
C PRO A 83 -7.21 -28.61 -6.25
N THR A 84 -8.19 -28.65 -7.15
CA THR A 84 -9.51 -28.01 -6.99
C THR A 84 -10.57 -28.83 -7.72
N SER A 85 -11.81 -28.33 -7.81
CA SER A 85 -12.87 -28.98 -8.59
C SER A 85 -13.86 -27.96 -9.16
N ARG A 86 -14.74 -28.43 -10.07
CA ARG A 86 -15.86 -27.66 -10.62
C ARG A 86 -16.91 -27.27 -9.57
N GLU A 87 -16.87 -27.88 -8.38
CA GLU A 87 -17.77 -27.59 -7.27
C GLU A 87 -17.24 -26.43 -6.39
N VAL A 88 -16.02 -25.95 -6.65
CA VAL A 88 -15.38 -24.86 -5.92
C VAL A 88 -15.54 -23.54 -6.67
N VAL A 89 -16.08 -22.54 -5.98
CA VAL A 89 -16.09 -21.16 -6.46
C VAL A 89 -14.77 -20.50 -6.11
N HIS A 90 -14.08 -19.99 -7.12
CA HIS A 90 -12.83 -19.26 -6.96
C HIS A 90 -13.10 -17.76 -7.06
N ILE A 91 -12.68 -17.01 -6.05
CA ILE A 91 -12.84 -15.55 -6.01
C ILE A 91 -11.47 -14.90 -6.09
N ASP A 92 -11.23 -14.13 -7.15
CA ASP A 92 -10.01 -13.33 -7.30
C ASP A 92 -10.17 -11.99 -6.58
N CYS A 93 -9.54 -11.89 -5.40
CA CYS A 93 -9.49 -10.67 -4.60
C CYS A 93 -8.18 -9.87 -4.78
N THR A 94 -7.46 -10.04 -5.90
CA THR A 94 -6.16 -9.38 -6.14
C THR A 94 -6.25 -7.98 -6.75
N ALA A 95 -7.46 -7.45 -6.92
CA ALA A 95 -7.69 -6.12 -7.48
C ALA A 95 -6.91 -5.03 -6.73
N LEU A 96 -6.31 -4.11 -7.49
CA LEU A 96 -5.64 -2.94 -6.93
C LEU A 96 -6.70 -1.87 -6.61
N GLY A 97 -6.71 -1.39 -5.38
CA GLY A 97 -7.55 -0.25 -5.00
C GLY A 97 -7.11 1.07 -5.64
N LEU A 98 -5.81 1.26 -5.80
CA LEU A 98 -5.20 2.41 -6.48
C LEU A 98 -4.07 1.93 -7.40
N ASN A 99 -3.89 2.61 -8.54
CA ASN A 99 -2.87 2.25 -9.50
C ASN A 99 -1.46 2.50 -8.91
N ASN A 100 -0.59 1.50 -9.01
CA ASN A 100 0.82 1.63 -8.63
C ASN A 100 1.65 2.07 -9.84
N ALA A 101 1.37 3.28 -10.34
CA ALA A 101 2.11 3.88 -11.44
C ALA A 101 3.35 4.62 -10.91
N PRO A 102 4.41 4.73 -11.73
CA PRO A 102 5.54 5.62 -11.42
C PRO A 102 5.06 7.06 -11.21
N ALA A 103 5.71 7.76 -10.27
CA ALA A 103 5.43 9.16 -10.01
C ALA A 103 5.75 10.02 -11.25
N THR A 104 4.81 10.87 -11.64
CA THR A 104 4.96 11.85 -12.72
C THR A 104 4.44 13.22 -12.28
N ALA A 105 4.76 14.29 -12.99
CA ALA A 105 4.20 15.62 -12.71
C ALA A 105 2.67 15.55 -12.66
N ILE A 106 2.08 16.08 -11.58
CA ILE A 106 0.62 16.10 -11.37
C ILE A 106 -0.01 17.10 -12.33
N PHE A 107 0.59 18.28 -12.46
CA PHE A 107 0.13 19.32 -13.37
C PHE A 107 0.93 19.25 -14.66
N GLN A 108 0.21 19.13 -15.78
CA GLN A 108 0.73 19.04 -17.14
C GLN A 108 -0.15 19.92 -18.04
N ASP A 109 0.37 20.31 -19.20
CA ASP A 109 -0.40 21.09 -20.16
C ASP A 109 -1.73 20.41 -20.52
N GLY A 110 -2.84 21.09 -20.23
CA GLY A 110 -4.21 20.61 -20.43
C GLY A 110 -4.61 19.36 -19.63
N ARG A 111 -3.82 18.93 -18.63
CA ARG A 111 -4.04 17.64 -17.95
C ARG A 111 -3.57 17.64 -16.49
N ILE A 112 -4.45 17.16 -15.59
CA ILE A 112 -4.09 16.85 -14.21
C ILE A 112 -4.02 15.33 -14.02
N VAL A 113 -2.86 14.84 -13.60
CA VAL A 113 -2.60 13.43 -13.27
C VAL A 113 -2.75 13.21 -11.76
N LEU A 114 -3.95 12.80 -11.35
CA LEU A 114 -4.25 12.53 -9.95
C LEU A 114 -3.32 11.46 -9.38
N GLN A 115 -2.48 11.88 -8.43
CA GLN A 115 -1.54 11.05 -7.70
C GLN A 115 -1.54 11.45 -6.22
N GLN A 116 -0.87 10.67 -5.38
CA GLN A 116 -0.76 11.01 -3.97
C GLN A 116 0.20 12.17 -3.75
N VAL A 117 -0.24 13.17 -3.00
CA VAL A 117 0.61 14.27 -2.48
C VAL A 117 0.92 14.05 -0.99
N ARG A 118 0.03 13.37 -0.28
CA ARG A 118 0.20 12.85 1.08
C ARG A 118 -0.23 11.38 1.13
N TYR A 119 0.36 10.64 2.06
CA TYR A 119 0.11 9.21 2.24
C TYR A 119 -1.36 8.86 2.64
N LEU A 120 -1.93 7.82 2.02
CA LEU A 120 -3.28 7.23 2.26
C LEU A 120 -4.44 8.20 2.42
N SER A 121 -4.38 9.34 1.74
CA SER A 121 -5.42 10.35 1.88
C SER A 121 -5.96 10.73 0.51
N PRO A 122 -6.59 9.80 -0.25
CA PRO A 122 -6.97 10.06 -1.64
C PRO A 122 -7.89 11.27 -1.78
N SER A 123 -8.93 11.39 -0.94
CA SER A 123 -9.85 12.52 -0.97
C SER A 123 -9.18 13.84 -0.59
N PHE A 124 -8.29 13.82 0.40
CA PHE A 124 -7.52 15.00 0.80
C PHE A 124 -6.56 15.44 -0.31
N ASN A 125 -5.87 14.49 -0.95
CA ASN A 125 -4.97 14.77 -2.07
C ASN A 125 -5.72 15.40 -3.23
N ALA A 126 -6.89 14.86 -3.60
CA ALA A 126 -7.71 15.45 -4.64
C ALA A 126 -8.16 16.88 -4.29
N ALA A 127 -8.57 17.12 -3.04
CA ALA A 127 -8.95 18.46 -2.58
C ALA A 127 -7.77 19.44 -2.59
N LEU A 128 -6.58 19.01 -2.14
CA LEU A 128 -5.36 19.81 -2.17
C LEU A 128 -4.95 20.16 -3.60
N ILE A 129 -4.97 19.19 -4.52
CA ILE A 129 -4.67 19.40 -5.94
C ILE A 129 -5.65 20.41 -6.54
N GLY A 130 -6.95 20.25 -6.29
CA GLY A 130 -7.98 21.20 -6.77
C GLY A 130 -7.81 22.60 -6.17
N PHE A 131 -7.44 22.70 -4.89
CA PHE A 131 -7.14 23.99 -4.26
C PHE A 131 -5.93 24.66 -4.93
N VAL A 132 -4.84 23.92 -5.14
CA VAL A 132 -3.62 24.45 -5.78
C VAL A 132 -3.90 24.87 -7.23
N GLU A 133 -4.64 24.06 -7.99
CA GLU A 133 -5.06 24.41 -9.35
C GLU A 133 -5.80 25.74 -9.42
N ALA A 134 -6.72 25.98 -8.49
CA ALA A 134 -7.56 27.18 -8.49
C ALA A 134 -6.82 28.45 -8.02
N HIS A 135 -5.63 28.34 -7.44
CA HIS A 135 -4.95 29.46 -6.78
C HIS A 135 -3.53 29.72 -7.28
N ARG A 136 -3.07 29.00 -8.31
CA ARG A 136 -1.73 29.14 -8.90
C ARG A 136 -1.83 29.11 -10.41
N ASP A 137 -1.02 29.92 -11.08
CA ASP A 137 -1.07 30.04 -12.54
C ASP A 137 -0.04 29.13 -13.24
N ASP A 138 1.10 28.87 -12.59
CA ASP A 138 2.23 28.17 -13.17
C ASP A 138 2.32 26.71 -12.70
N ASP A 139 2.39 25.78 -13.65
CA ASP A 139 2.45 24.35 -13.37
C ASP A 139 3.75 23.94 -12.65
N ALA A 140 4.86 24.67 -12.82
CA ALA A 140 6.07 24.37 -12.06
C ALA A 140 5.89 24.71 -10.57
N ASP A 141 5.27 25.85 -10.23
CA ASP A 141 4.91 26.17 -8.84
C ASP A 141 3.87 25.21 -8.27
N LYS A 142 2.85 24.82 -9.05
CA LYS A 142 1.86 23.82 -8.62
C LYS A 142 2.51 22.48 -8.30
N ASN A 143 3.40 21.97 -9.17
CA ASN A 143 4.12 20.72 -8.94
C ASN A 143 5.13 20.81 -7.78
N ARG A 144 5.71 21.99 -7.52
CA ARG A 144 6.54 22.23 -6.32
C ARG A 144 5.74 22.07 -5.03
N LEU A 145 4.47 22.50 -5.01
CA LEU A 145 3.57 22.37 -3.86
C LEU A 145 2.90 21.00 -3.76
N CYS A 146 2.79 20.29 -4.88
CA CYS A 146 2.18 18.97 -4.98
C CYS A 146 3.18 17.94 -5.52
N PRO A 147 4.28 17.66 -4.81
CA PRO A 147 5.21 16.63 -5.24
C PRO A 147 4.51 15.27 -5.26
N PRO A 148 4.58 14.50 -6.37
CA PRO A 148 3.94 13.21 -6.48
C PRO A 148 4.66 12.15 -5.64
N HIS A 149 3.90 11.33 -4.91
CA HIS A 149 4.36 10.15 -4.22
C HIS A 149 3.85 8.88 -4.89
N ALA A 150 4.77 7.96 -5.19
CA ALA A 150 4.42 6.62 -5.64
C ALA A 150 3.67 5.85 -4.54
N TYR A 151 2.79 4.92 -4.94
CA TYR A 151 2.08 4.08 -3.97
C TYR A 151 3.06 3.08 -3.36
N PRO A 152 3.13 2.94 -2.02
CA PRO A 152 4.03 1.96 -1.42
C PRO A 152 3.54 0.55 -1.72
N SER A 153 4.43 -0.32 -2.14
CA SER A 153 4.09 -1.69 -2.52
C SER A 153 4.89 -2.76 -1.77
N SER A 154 6.06 -2.39 -1.27
CA SER A 154 6.93 -3.22 -0.45
C SER A 154 7.23 -2.54 0.89
N PRO A 155 7.77 -3.29 1.88
CA PRO A 155 8.19 -2.70 3.15
C PRO A 155 9.16 -1.52 3.00
N GLU A 156 10.06 -1.61 2.03
CA GLU A 156 11.12 -0.62 1.76
C GLU A 156 10.57 0.70 1.19
N ASP A 157 9.36 0.69 0.63
CA ASP A 157 8.74 1.91 0.12
C ASP A 157 8.24 2.82 1.25
N TRP A 158 7.93 2.24 2.42
CA TRP A 158 7.30 2.97 3.52
C TRP A 158 8.16 4.11 4.07
N PRO A 159 9.47 3.94 4.37
CA PRO A 159 10.30 5.03 4.87
C PRO A 159 10.38 6.20 3.89
N ARG A 160 10.58 5.92 2.59
CA ARG A 160 10.66 6.95 1.54
C ARG A 160 9.37 7.77 1.49
N MET A 161 8.25 7.08 1.52
CA MET A 161 6.93 7.70 1.51
C MET A 161 6.65 8.53 2.76
N MET A 162 7.05 8.05 3.95
CA MET A 162 6.88 8.81 5.18
C MET A 162 7.74 10.05 5.23
N CYS A 163 9.02 9.95 4.87
CA CYS A 163 9.92 11.10 4.75
C CYS A 163 9.31 12.16 3.82
N GLY A 164 8.87 11.74 2.63
CA GLY A 164 8.20 12.63 1.68
C GLY A 164 6.95 13.30 2.24
N THR A 165 6.11 12.56 2.96
CA THR A 165 4.89 13.09 3.59
C THR A 165 5.19 14.13 4.68
N TRP A 166 6.30 13.99 5.41
CA TRP A 166 6.68 14.90 6.50
C TRP A 166 7.45 16.14 6.04
N THR A 167 8.16 16.03 4.91
CA THR A 167 8.94 17.16 4.37
C THR A 167 8.16 18.04 3.39
N ALA A 168 7.03 17.55 2.87
CA ALA A 168 6.20 18.22 1.88
C ALA A 168 5.14 19.15 2.49
#